data_AF-A0AA45G897-F1
#
_entry.id   AF-A0AA45G897-F1
#
_cell.length_a   1.000
_cell.length_b   1.000
_cell.length_c   1.000
_cell.angle_alpha   90.00
_cell.angle_beta   90.00
_cell.angle_gamma   90.00
#
_symmetry.space_group_name_H-M   'P 1'
#
loop_
_entity.id
_entity.type
_entity.pdbx_description
1 polymer ?
#
loop_
_entity_poly.entity_id
_entity_poly.type
_entity_poly.pdbx_seq_one_letter_code
_entity_poly.pdbx_strand_id
1 'polypeptide(L)'
;MGVILLNPARETKRVSTTQQVLEDVRVAKVWGKLEIANLVETPTRNSKELAQVATSPQVFLDARDRLEALLTSSDTLVFAWGVAPLSGTAGRHVRGQTSWVISRARHHGHTHAWVMGGRPRHPSRWRQYVGPQRGLFDGSTTVDRLMQGLERCALEHCAADVVRPPLGELSEVAGNLLTKRGGQPA
;
A
#
# COMPACT_ATOMS: atom_id res chain seq x y z
N MET A 1 -9.54 0.40 -11.89
CA MET A 1 -8.43 0.42 -10.91
C MET A 1 -8.39 -0.89 -10.17
N GLY A 2 -7.21 -1.49 -10.04
CA GLY A 2 -6.99 -2.69 -9.26
C GLY A 2 -6.40 -2.35 -7.89
N VAL A 3 -7.00 -2.87 -6.82
CA VAL A 3 -6.50 -2.70 -5.46
C VAL A 3 -6.12 -4.05 -4.88
N ILE A 4 -4.89 -4.14 -4.37
CA ILE A 4 -4.40 -5.35 -3.72
C ILE A 4 -4.35 -5.13 -2.21
N LEU A 5 -5.21 -5.86 -1.50
CA LEU A 5 -5.30 -5.86 -0.04
C LEU A 5 -4.60 -7.08 0.56
N LEU A 6 -4.47 -7.11 1.88
CA LEU A 6 -3.85 -8.23 2.58
C LEU A 6 -4.75 -9.47 2.53
N ASN A 7 -6.00 -9.30 2.96
CA ASN A 7 -7.01 -10.34 3.03
C ASN A 7 -8.41 -9.71 3.11
N PRO A 8 -9.48 -10.44 2.75
CA PRO A 8 -10.83 -9.92 2.83
C PRO A 8 -11.22 -9.55 4.25
N ALA A 9 -12.08 -8.54 4.37
CA ALA A 9 -12.86 -8.36 5.58
C ALA A 9 -13.78 -9.58 5.77
N ARG A 10 -14.02 -9.99 7.02
CA ARG A 10 -15.11 -10.92 7.32
C ARG A 10 -16.42 -10.32 6.83
N GLU A 11 -17.28 -11.14 6.21
CA GLU A 11 -18.56 -10.70 5.65
C GLU A 11 -19.33 -9.81 6.62
N THR A 12 -19.66 -8.61 6.16
CA THR A 12 -20.57 -7.70 6.85
C THR A 12 -21.72 -7.37 5.92
N LYS A 13 -22.95 -7.32 6.45
CA LYS A 13 -24.16 -6.89 5.70
C LYS A 13 -24.12 -5.41 5.23
N ARG A 14 -22.98 -4.74 5.38
CA ARG A 14 -22.76 -3.32 5.10
C ARG A 14 -21.47 -3.16 4.32
N VAL A 15 -21.43 -2.16 3.44
CA VAL A 15 -20.21 -1.70 2.75
C VAL A 15 -19.13 -1.40 3.79
N SER A 16 -17.95 -1.98 3.62
CA SER A 16 -16.85 -1.78 4.57
C SER A 16 -16.28 -0.36 4.46
N THR A 17 -15.76 0.19 5.56
CA THR A 17 -15.05 1.48 5.54
C THR A 17 -13.88 1.49 4.55
N THR A 18 -13.22 0.35 4.39
CA THR A 18 -12.18 0.14 3.37
C THR A 18 -12.73 0.39 1.97
N GLN A 19 -13.86 -0.24 1.63
CA GLN A 19 -14.50 -0.09 0.32
C GLN A 19 -14.98 1.34 0.08
N GLN A 20 -15.59 1.99 1.09
CA GLN A 20 -16.01 3.39 0.96
C GLN A 20 -14.83 4.32 0.68
N VAL A 21 -13.71 4.17 1.42
CA VAL A 21 -12.51 5.00 1.20
C VAL A 21 -11.91 4.79 -0.18
N LEU A 22 -11.88 3.55 -0.66
CA LEU A 22 -11.39 3.25 -2.01
C LEU A 22 -12.29 3.86 -3.08
N GLU A 23 -13.61 3.85 -2.87
CA GLU A 23 -14.57 4.46 -3.79
C GLU A 23 -14.48 5.99 -3.79
N ASP A 24 -14.35 6.62 -2.62
CA ASP A 24 -14.13 8.06 -2.48
C ASP A 24 -12.88 8.49 -3.29
N VAL A 25 -11.79 7.74 -3.16
CA VAL A 25 -10.54 7.99 -3.90
C VAL A 25 -10.69 7.71 -5.40
N ARG A 26 -11.38 6.63 -5.78
CA ARG A 26 -11.64 6.31 -7.19
C ARG A 26 -12.36 7.45 -7.89
N VAL A 27 -13.43 7.94 -7.27
CA VAL A 27 -14.24 9.05 -7.81
C VAL A 27 -13.39 10.32 -7.90
N ALA A 28 -12.67 10.67 -6.84
CA ALA A 28 -11.85 11.88 -6.82
C ALA A 28 -10.66 11.87 -7.79
N LYS A 29 -10.05 10.70 -8.06
CA LYS A 29 -8.99 10.53 -9.07
C LYS A 29 -9.53 10.29 -10.49
N VAL A 30 -10.85 10.19 -10.67
CA VAL A 30 -11.50 9.86 -11.95
C VAL A 30 -11.00 8.52 -12.51
N TRP A 31 -10.84 7.53 -11.62
CA TRP A 31 -10.41 6.20 -12.01
C TRP A 31 -11.58 5.31 -12.43
N GLY A 32 -11.31 4.38 -13.35
CA GLY A 32 -12.26 3.35 -13.77
C GLY A 32 -12.67 2.41 -12.63
N LYS A 33 -13.55 1.46 -12.93
CA LYS A 33 -14.17 0.51 -11.98
C LYS A 33 -13.19 -0.02 -10.92
N LEU A 34 -13.63 -0.05 -9.66
CA LEU A 34 -12.89 -0.64 -8.55
C LEU A 34 -12.91 -2.17 -8.61
N GLU A 35 -11.75 -2.78 -8.74
CA GLU A 35 -11.54 -4.23 -8.61
C GLU A 35 -10.59 -4.50 -7.43
N ILE A 36 -10.93 -5.51 -6.62
CA ILE A 36 -10.17 -5.86 -5.42
C ILE A 36 -9.71 -7.32 -5.52
N ALA A 37 -8.44 -7.56 -5.21
CA ALA A 37 -7.85 -8.87 -4.96
C ALA A 37 -7.04 -8.84 -3.66
N ASN A 38 -6.73 -10.01 -3.11
CA ASN A 38 -6.04 -10.12 -1.83
C ASN A 38 -4.78 -10.96 -1.95
N LEU A 39 -3.79 -10.69 -1.09
CA LEU A 39 -2.61 -11.56 -0.97
C LEU A 39 -2.98 -12.94 -0.40
N VAL A 40 -4.03 -12.99 0.43
CA VAL A 40 -4.61 -14.18 1.05
C VAL A 40 -6.13 -14.07 0.93
N GLU A 41 -6.80 -15.04 0.29
CA GLU A 41 -8.26 -14.99 0.09
C GLU A 41 -9.07 -15.38 1.34
N THR A 42 -8.43 -15.87 2.39
CA THR A 42 -9.10 -16.24 3.64
C THR A 42 -9.45 -15.01 4.49
N PRO A 43 -10.74 -14.76 4.80
CA PRO A 43 -11.12 -13.64 5.67
C PRO A 43 -10.65 -13.85 7.12
N THR A 44 -10.08 -12.81 7.74
CA THR A 44 -9.63 -12.88 9.14
C THR A 44 -10.00 -11.60 9.89
N ARG A 45 -10.20 -11.71 11.21
CA ARG A 45 -10.58 -10.57 12.07
C ARG A 45 -9.40 -9.67 12.40
N ASN A 46 -8.21 -10.24 12.54
CA ASN A 46 -7.01 -9.51 12.97
C ASN A 46 -5.74 -10.23 12.50
N SER A 47 -4.59 -9.58 12.72
CA SER A 47 -3.28 -10.10 12.33
C SER A 47 -2.89 -11.40 13.04
N LYS A 48 -3.44 -11.70 14.22
CA LYS A 48 -3.17 -12.96 14.94
C LYS A 48 -3.82 -14.14 14.24
N GLU A 49 -5.09 -14.02 13.86
CA GLU A 49 -5.81 -15.02 13.06
C GLU A 49 -5.17 -15.18 11.68
N LEU A 50 -4.79 -14.06 11.04
CA LEU A 50 -4.04 -14.12 9.78
C LEU A 50 -2.71 -14.87 9.91
N ALA A 51 -1.96 -14.64 10.98
CA ALA A 51 -0.69 -15.34 11.21
C ALA A 51 -0.86 -16.86 11.38
N GLN A 52 -2.03 -17.33 11.81
CA GLN A 52 -2.35 -18.76 11.91
C GLN A 52 -2.72 -19.35 10.54
N VAL A 53 -3.49 -18.60 9.75
CA VAL A 53 -3.97 -19.02 8.42
C VAL A 53 -2.84 -18.99 7.38
N ALA A 54 -2.00 -17.95 7.40
CA ALA A 54 -0.95 -17.70 6.42
C ALA A 54 0.30 -18.59 6.59
N THR A 55 0.15 -19.80 7.13
CA THR A 55 1.26 -20.72 7.44
C THR A 55 1.55 -21.72 6.32
N SER A 56 0.63 -21.88 5.36
CA SER A 56 0.77 -22.76 4.21
C SER A 56 1.01 -21.96 2.92
N PRO A 57 1.97 -22.36 2.06
CA PRO A 57 2.12 -21.78 0.72
C PRO A 57 0.86 -21.87 -0.13
N GLN A 58 0.03 -22.91 0.05
CA GLN A 58 -1.15 -23.16 -0.78
C GLN A 58 -2.14 -21.99 -0.72
N VAL A 59 -2.35 -21.41 0.47
CA VAL A 59 -3.24 -20.26 0.68
C VAL A 59 -2.86 -19.05 -0.18
N PHE A 60 -1.58 -18.90 -0.50
CA PHE A 60 -1.09 -17.84 -1.36
C PHE A 60 -1.16 -18.20 -2.84
N LEU A 61 -0.97 -19.48 -3.18
CA LEU A 61 -1.14 -19.98 -4.54
C LEU A 61 -2.60 -19.84 -5.00
N ASP A 62 -3.55 -20.16 -4.12
CA ASP A 62 -5.00 -20.06 -4.40
C ASP A 62 -5.44 -18.63 -4.72
N ALA A 63 -4.71 -17.62 -4.21
CA ALA A 63 -4.98 -16.21 -4.49
C ALA A 63 -4.41 -15.73 -5.84
N ARG A 64 -3.49 -16.49 -6.46
CA ARG A 64 -2.71 -16.00 -7.61
C ARG A 64 -3.54 -15.78 -8.86
N ASP A 65 -4.52 -16.62 -9.14
CA ASP A 65 -5.32 -16.48 -10.37
C ASP A 65 -6.09 -15.16 -10.38
N ARG A 66 -6.67 -14.78 -9.23
CA ARG A 66 -7.38 -13.49 -9.08
C ARG A 66 -6.43 -12.30 -9.11
N LEU A 67 -5.25 -12.43 -8.49
CA LEU A 67 -4.21 -11.39 -8.56
C LEU A 67 -3.72 -11.20 -10.01
N GLU A 68 -3.48 -12.29 -10.73
CA GLU A 68 -3.00 -12.28 -12.11
C GLU A 68 -4.02 -11.62 -13.04
N ALA A 69 -5.30 -11.99 -12.91
CA ALA A 69 -6.38 -11.36 -13.65
C ALA A 69 -6.47 -9.85 -13.39
N LEU A 70 -6.40 -9.43 -12.12
CA LEU A 70 -6.43 -8.02 -11.74
C LEU A 70 -5.21 -7.24 -12.26
N LEU A 71 -4.02 -7.83 -12.20
CA LEU A 71 -2.79 -7.21 -12.72
C LEU A 71 -2.83 -7.04 -14.24
N THR A 72 -3.47 -7.97 -14.94
CA THR A 72 -3.65 -7.94 -16.40
C THR A 72 -4.71 -6.92 -16.82
N SER A 73 -5.84 -6.83 -16.09
CA SER A 73 -6.99 -6.00 -16.48
C SER A 73 -6.89 -4.54 -16.06
N SER A 74 -6.04 -4.22 -15.08
CA SER A 74 -6.02 -2.89 -14.45
C SER A 74 -4.96 -1.98 -15.05
N ASP A 75 -5.35 -0.80 -15.54
CA ASP A 75 -4.39 0.25 -15.95
C ASP A 75 -3.72 0.97 -14.77
N THR A 76 -4.32 0.88 -13.58
CA THR A 76 -3.87 1.57 -12.38
C THR A 76 -3.95 0.63 -11.20
N LEU A 77 -2.81 0.45 -10.53
CA LEU A 77 -2.67 -0.38 -9.34
C LEU A 77 -2.57 0.46 -8.07
N VAL A 78 -3.23 -0.01 -7.01
CA VAL A 78 -3.10 0.50 -5.65
C VAL A 78 -2.65 -0.65 -4.75
N PHE A 79 -1.53 -0.48 -4.07
CA PHE A 79 -1.04 -1.45 -3.09
C PHE A 79 -1.40 -1.00 -1.69
N ALA A 80 -2.16 -1.82 -0.97
CA ALA A 80 -2.75 -1.44 0.32
C ALA A 80 -2.88 -2.62 1.30
N TRP A 81 -1.90 -3.52 1.31
CA TRP A 81 -1.85 -4.71 2.18
C TRP A 81 -1.33 -4.45 3.60
N GLY A 82 -0.99 -3.22 3.96
CA GLY A 82 -0.47 -2.85 5.28
C GLY A 82 1.05 -2.82 5.37
N VAL A 83 1.53 -2.19 6.45
CA VAL A 83 2.96 -1.92 6.72
C VAL A 83 3.50 -2.64 7.95
N ALA A 84 2.63 -3.31 8.72
CA ALA A 84 3.03 -4.07 9.89
C ALA A 84 3.39 -5.49 9.45
N PRO A 85 4.65 -5.93 9.61
CA PRO A 85 5.04 -7.27 9.20
C PRO A 85 4.39 -8.32 10.10
N LEU A 86 3.88 -9.40 9.51
CA LEU A 86 3.68 -10.64 10.24
C LEU A 86 5.05 -11.23 10.58
N SER A 87 5.15 -11.93 11.71
CA SER A 87 6.36 -12.64 12.11
C SER A 87 6.35 -14.11 11.68
N GLY A 88 7.50 -14.77 11.79
CA GLY A 88 7.64 -16.20 11.52
C GLY A 88 7.30 -16.63 10.09
N THR A 89 6.74 -17.82 9.96
CA THR A 89 6.37 -18.46 8.69
C THR A 89 5.37 -17.60 7.90
N ALA A 90 4.35 -17.05 8.56
CA ALA A 90 3.38 -16.17 7.93
C ALA A 90 4.03 -14.90 7.35
N GLY A 91 4.95 -14.29 8.08
CA GLY A 91 5.75 -13.17 7.59
C GLY A 91 6.53 -13.51 6.32
N ARG A 92 7.18 -14.69 6.31
CA ARG A 92 7.94 -15.16 5.15
C ARG A 92 7.06 -15.35 3.93
N HIS A 93 5.89 -15.98 4.08
CA HIS A 93 5.00 -16.21 2.95
C HIS A 93 4.36 -14.93 2.42
N VAL A 94 3.93 -14.00 3.30
CA VAL A 94 3.42 -12.69 2.86
C VAL A 94 4.49 -11.93 2.08
N ARG A 95 5.75 -11.90 2.55
CA ARG A 95 6.87 -11.28 1.80
C ARG A 95 7.13 -11.96 0.46
N GLY A 96 7.05 -13.28 0.40
CA GLY A 96 7.14 -14.03 -0.84
C GLY A 96 6.04 -13.65 -1.83
N GLN A 97 4.80 -13.55 -1.35
CA GLN A 97 3.66 -13.18 -2.18
C GLN A 97 3.73 -11.72 -2.65
N THR A 98 4.12 -10.76 -1.80
CA THR A 98 4.29 -9.37 -2.23
C THR A 98 5.39 -9.23 -3.28
N SER A 99 6.50 -9.97 -3.12
CA SER A 99 7.57 -10.03 -4.12
C SER A 99 7.08 -10.63 -5.44
N TRP A 100 6.26 -11.69 -5.37
CA TRP A 100 5.61 -12.28 -6.53
C TRP A 100 4.68 -11.27 -7.23
N VAL A 101 3.80 -10.58 -6.49
CA VAL A 101 2.89 -9.55 -7.03
C VAL A 101 3.69 -8.43 -7.72
N ILE A 102 4.75 -7.94 -7.09
CA ILE A 102 5.60 -6.88 -7.67
C ILE A 102 6.25 -7.36 -8.98
N SER A 103 6.77 -8.59 -8.99
CA SER A 103 7.34 -9.20 -10.20
C SER A 103 6.31 -9.36 -11.32
N ARG A 104 5.10 -9.85 -11.01
CA ARG A 104 4.02 -10.00 -11.99
C ARG A 104 3.48 -8.67 -12.49
N ALA A 105 3.35 -7.67 -11.61
CA ALA A 105 2.96 -6.32 -12.03
C ALA A 105 3.95 -5.77 -13.07
N ARG A 106 5.26 -5.92 -12.83
CA ARG A 106 6.30 -5.52 -13.81
C ARG A 106 6.20 -6.30 -15.11
N HIS A 107 5.94 -7.61 -15.03
CA HIS A 107 5.75 -8.45 -16.21
C HIS A 107 4.59 -7.96 -17.09
N HIS A 108 3.51 -7.46 -16.49
CA HIS A 108 2.36 -6.85 -17.18
C HIS A 108 2.58 -5.37 -17.56
N GLY A 109 3.81 -4.88 -17.50
CA GLY A 109 4.16 -3.52 -17.95
C GLY A 109 3.91 -2.42 -16.92
N HIS A 110 3.46 -2.75 -15.71
CA HIS A 110 3.34 -1.74 -14.65
C HIS A 110 4.72 -1.28 -14.20
N THR A 111 4.88 0.03 -14.08
CA THR A 111 6.12 0.64 -13.55
C THR A 111 5.92 1.23 -12.16
N HIS A 112 4.67 1.54 -11.80
CA HIS A 112 4.32 2.19 -10.55
C HIS A 112 3.03 1.59 -9.97
N ALA A 113 2.88 1.73 -8.66
CA ALA A 113 1.60 1.58 -7.96
C ALA A 113 1.34 2.82 -7.09
N TRP A 114 0.07 3.09 -6.82
CA TRP A 114 -0.32 4.11 -5.86
C TRP A 114 -0.29 3.53 -4.45
N VAL A 115 0.26 4.31 -3.52
CA VAL A 115 0.43 3.93 -2.11
C VAL A 115 0.18 5.15 -1.22
N MET A 116 -0.17 4.94 0.05
CA MET A 116 -0.48 6.02 0.97
C MET A 116 0.74 6.40 1.81
N GLY A 117 1.29 7.60 1.58
CA GLY A 117 2.48 8.10 2.26
C GLY A 117 3.73 7.29 1.93
N GLY A 118 3.93 7.00 0.64
CA GLY A 118 5.07 6.22 0.14
C GLY A 118 5.10 4.73 0.53
N ARG A 119 4.08 4.19 1.22
CA ARG A 119 4.06 2.79 1.70
C ARG A 119 2.69 2.14 1.48
N PRO A 120 2.60 0.80 1.30
CA PRO A 120 1.34 0.11 1.00
C PRO A 120 0.41 0.00 2.22
N ARG A 121 0.08 1.11 2.88
CA ARG A 121 -0.73 1.17 4.10
C ARG A 121 -2.14 0.66 3.81
N HIS A 122 -2.71 -0.07 4.77
CA HIS A 122 -4.07 -0.57 4.65
C HIS A 122 -5.11 0.57 4.68
N PRO A 123 -6.19 0.55 3.87
CA PRO A 123 -7.11 1.68 3.74
C PRO A 123 -7.84 2.05 5.04
N SER A 124 -8.04 1.08 5.94
CA SER A 124 -8.59 1.35 7.29
C SER A 124 -7.75 2.34 8.11
N ARG A 125 -6.47 2.53 7.78
CA ARG A 125 -5.57 3.50 8.43
C ARG A 125 -5.37 4.79 7.64
N TRP A 126 -5.93 4.92 6.43
CA TRP A 126 -5.70 6.10 5.59
C TRP A 126 -6.32 7.36 6.21
N ARG A 127 -7.57 7.30 6.66
CA ARG A 127 -8.24 8.45 7.29
C ARG A 127 -7.49 8.96 8.53
N GLN A 128 -6.97 8.05 9.34
CA GLN A 128 -6.11 8.40 10.48
C GLN A 128 -4.78 9.00 10.03
N TYR A 129 -4.17 8.43 8.99
CA TYR A 129 -2.89 8.91 8.45
C TYR A 129 -2.99 10.32 7.88
N VAL A 130 -4.07 10.64 7.16
CA VAL A 130 -4.32 11.96 6.57
C VAL A 130 -5.17 12.87 7.47
N GLY A 131 -5.36 12.48 8.74
CA GLY A 131 -6.17 13.24 9.68
C GLY A 131 -5.60 14.65 9.91
N PRO A 132 -6.45 15.68 10.07
CA PRO A 132 -6.00 17.07 10.18
C PRO A 132 -5.10 17.28 11.40
N GLN A 133 -5.29 16.51 12.47
CA GLN A 133 -4.46 16.53 13.67
C GLN A 133 -2.97 16.25 13.41
N ARG A 134 -2.63 15.61 12.28
CA ARG A 134 -1.24 15.32 11.92
C ARG A 134 -0.57 16.43 11.13
N GLY A 135 -1.32 17.40 10.60
CA GLY A 135 -0.79 18.54 9.85
C GLY A 135 0.05 18.18 8.62
N LEU A 136 -0.11 16.97 8.06
CA LEU A 136 0.71 16.50 6.93
C LEU A 136 0.20 16.95 5.57
N PHE A 137 -1.09 17.26 5.46
CA PHE A 137 -1.79 17.54 4.21
C PHE A 137 -2.83 18.62 4.44
N ASP A 138 -2.95 19.53 3.49
CA ASP A 138 -3.90 20.64 3.54
C ASP A 138 -5.29 20.19 3.06
N GLY A 139 -6.31 21.03 3.28
CA GLY A 139 -7.66 20.81 2.74
C GLY A 139 -8.72 20.59 3.80
N SER A 140 -9.94 21.02 3.48
CA SER A 140 -11.08 21.02 4.40
C SER A 140 -11.72 19.65 4.53
N THR A 141 -11.65 18.80 3.50
CA THR A 141 -12.24 17.45 3.52
C THR A 141 -11.21 16.34 3.70
N THR A 142 -11.67 15.18 4.16
CA THR A 142 -10.82 13.97 4.23
C THR A 142 -10.36 13.53 2.83
N VAL A 143 -11.19 13.73 1.81
CA VAL A 143 -10.86 13.36 0.43
C VAL A 143 -9.70 14.21 -0.08
N ASP A 144 -9.71 15.53 0.15
CA ASP A 144 -8.60 16.42 -0.27
C ASP A 144 -7.24 15.92 0.26
N ARG A 145 -7.22 15.53 1.54
CA ARG A 145 -6.01 15.03 2.21
C ARG A 145 -5.62 13.62 1.74
N LEU A 146 -6.61 12.76 1.45
CA LEU A 146 -6.34 11.44 0.83
C LEU A 146 -5.70 11.60 -0.55
N MET A 147 -6.15 12.57 -1.34
CA MET A 147 -5.67 12.82 -2.70
C MET A 147 -4.20 13.26 -2.73
N GLN A 148 -3.78 14.01 -1.71
CA GLN A 148 -2.40 14.44 -1.50
C GLN A 148 -1.52 13.33 -0.92
N GLY A 149 -2.03 12.57 0.05
CA GLY A 149 -1.27 11.48 0.67
C GLY A 149 -1.10 10.24 -0.21
N LEU A 150 -1.91 10.10 -1.27
CA LEU A 150 -1.77 9.01 -2.23
C LEU A 150 -0.72 9.37 -3.29
N GLU A 151 0.38 8.61 -3.29
CA GLU A 151 1.57 8.89 -4.08
C GLU A 151 1.86 7.75 -5.05
N ARG A 152 2.47 8.08 -6.20
CA ARG A 152 3.04 7.07 -7.10
C ARG A 152 4.36 6.56 -6.53
N CYS A 153 4.43 5.26 -6.30
CA CYS A 153 5.62 4.54 -5.88
C CYS A 153 6.09 3.64 -7.03
N ALA A 154 7.36 3.76 -7.42
CA ALA A 154 7.95 2.84 -8.38
C ALA A 154 7.99 1.43 -7.77
N LEU A 155 7.67 0.41 -8.57
CA LEU A 155 7.41 -0.94 -8.04
C LEU A 155 8.59 -1.53 -7.26
N GLU A 156 9.84 -1.21 -7.60
CA GLU A 156 11.01 -1.64 -6.81
C GLU A 156 11.04 -1.10 -5.37
N HIS A 157 10.33 0.00 -5.11
CA HIS A 157 10.28 0.68 -3.81
C HIS A 157 9.03 0.35 -3.00
N CYS A 158 8.07 -0.41 -3.55
CA CYS A 158 6.78 -0.64 -2.90
C CYS A 158 6.73 -1.93 -2.06
N ALA A 159 7.84 -2.68 -1.97
CA ALA A 159 7.93 -3.84 -1.10
C ALA A 159 7.81 -3.43 0.38
N ALA A 160 7.22 -4.30 1.20
CA ALA A 160 6.91 -4.03 2.61
C ALA A 160 8.14 -3.62 3.45
N ASP A 161 9.33 -4.01 3.00
CA ASP A 161 10.60 -3.82 3.71
C ASP A 161 11.40 -2.59 3.24
N VAL A 162 10.94 -1.85 2.22
CA VAL A 162 11.61 -0.62 1.79
C VAL A 162 11.21 0.51 2.75
N VAL A 163 12.11 0.81 3.68
CA VAL A 163 12.01 2.00 4.52
C VAL A 163 12.31 3.22 3.66
N ARG A 164 11.27 3.94 3.23
CA ARG A 164 11.45 5.33 2.80
C ARG A 164 11.56 6.24 4.03
N PRO A 165 12.52 7.17 4.09
CA PRO A 165 12.52 8.19 5.11
C PRO A 165 11.21 9.00 5.02
N PRO A 166 10.67 9.49 6.15
CA PRO A 166 9.50 10.37 6.14
C PRO A 166 9.75 11.56 5.21
N LEU A 167 8.70 12.05 4.55
CA LEU A 167 8.71 13.20 3.64
C LEU A 167 9.32 14.50 4.22
N GLY A 168 9.65 14.55 5.51
CA GLY A 168 10.35 15.67 6.16
C GLY A 168 11.88 15.55 6.25
N GLU A 169 12.48 14.36 6.12
CA GLU A 169 13.94 14.18 6.35
C GLU A 169 14.81 14.45 5.10
N LEU A 170 14.21 14.45 3.90
CA LEU A 170 14.95 14.75 2.66
C LEU A 170 15.43 16.20 2.60
N SER A 171 14.78 17.12 3.33
CA SER A 171 15.19 18.54 3.38
C SER A 171 16.39 18.76 4.30
N GLU A 172 16.54 18.00 5.39
CA GLU A 172 17.66 18.17 6.34
C GLU A 172 18.96 17.54 5.83
N VAL A 173 18.89 16.40 5.15
CA VAL A 173 20.08 15.73 4.61
C VAL A 173 20.70 16.53 3.46
N ALA A 174 19.89 17.18 2.62
CA ALA A 174 20.39 18.08 1.58
C ALA A 174 20.99 19.39 2.14
N GLY A 175 20.41 19.93 3.22
CA GLY A 175 20.94 21.11 3.91
C GLY A 175 22.29 20.88 4.58
N ASN A 176 22.51 19.69 5.16
CA ASN A 176 23.74 19.35 5.86
C ASN A 176 24.93 19.01 4.95
N LEU A 177 24.69 18.72 3.67
CA LEU A 177 25.75 18.49 2.68
C LEU A 177 26.29 19.79 2.06
N LEU A 178 25.52 20.89 2.11
CA LEU A 178 25.95 22.20 1.60
C LEU A 178 26.74 23.01 2.63
N THR A 179 26.60 22.75 3.93
CA THR A 179 27.33 23.46 5.00
C THR A 179 28.73 22.91 5.28
N LYS A 180 29.09 21.70 4.79
CA LYS A 180 30.43 21.11 5.03
C LYS A 180 31.50 21.44 3.97
N ARG A 181 31.22 22.30 2.99
CA ARG A 181 32.19 22.70 1.94
C ARG A 181 32.74 24.13 2.05
N GLY A 182 32.47 24.84 3.14
CA GLY A 182 32.98 26.20 3.34
C GLY A 182 33.81 26.34 4.59
N GLY A 183 35.13 26.37 4.46
CA GLY A 183 35.99 27.03 5.44
C GLY A 183 37.22 26.25 5.89
N GLN A 184 38.29 26.35 5.12
CA GLN A 184 39.63 26.34 5.69
C GLN A 184 40.55 27.21 4.82
N PRO A 185 40.86 28.45 5.21
CA PRO A 185 42.01 29.16 4.68
C PRO A 185 43.21 29.05 5.62
N ALA A 186 44.36 28.99 4.95
CA ALA A 186 45.77 28.98 5.35
C ALA A 186 46.14 29.37 6.80
#